data_AF-A0A9J7CNL1-F1
#
_entry.id   AF-A0A9J7CNL1-F1
#
_cell.length_a   1.000
_cell.length_b   1.000
_cell.length_c   1.000
_cell.angle_alpha   90.00
_cell.angle_beta   90.00
_cell.angle_gamma   90.00
#
_symmetry.space_group_name_H-M   'P 1'
#
loop_
_entity.id
_entity.type
_entity.pdbx_description
1 polymer ?
#
loop_
_entity_poly.entity_id
_entity_poly.type
_entity_poly.pdbx_seq_one_letter_code
_entity_poly.pdbx_strand_id
1 'polypeptide(L)'
;MGFSTALQGRAAFEALIARQDVELRLMDIMKRTIQLKAKYDKEYAVGLAAVAQQGLKIDRADDMQGSLITKSWRSYMDELDQQAKQFKFNAEQLEVVCDKLAHLYQDKRKAKKTYQEEHTKISARLNHLKEEVERKKNEYTKHLDGYRTLRDRFEEHYIKAGRSGRKVDDVRDKYQKACRKLHLTHNEYVLSITEAVEVEKDFRTILLPG
;
A
#
# COMPACT_ATOMS: atom_id res chain seq x y z
N MET A 1 -12.87 2.04 -14.36
CA MET A 1 -11.53 1.39 -14.31
C MET A 1 -10.90 1.75 -12.98
N GLY A 2 -10.66 0.77 -12.10
CA GLY A 2 -10.06 0.97 -10.77
C GLY A 2 -8.67 0.36 -10.67
N PHE A 3 -7.87 0.77 -9.68
CA PHE A 3 -6.53 0.21 -9.44
C PHE A 3 -6.56 -1.32 -9.30
N SER A 4 -7.63 -1.83 -8.69
CA SER A 4 -7.90 -3.25 -8.46
C SER A 4 -7.91 -4.12 -9.72
N THR A 5 -8.31 -3.57 -10.87
CA THR A 5 -8.39 -4.29 -12.15
C THR A 5 -7.28 -3.92 -13.13
N ALA A 6 -6.65 -2.75 -12.96
CA ALA A 6 -5.66 -2.21 -13.90
C ALA A 6 -4.21 -2.36 -13.43
N LEU A 7 -3.97 -2.60 -12.13
CA LEU A 7 -2.65 -2.60 -11.50
C LEU A 7 -2.34 -3.92 -10.77
N GLN A 8 -2.51 -5.05 -11.45
CA GLN A 8 -2.21 -6.37 -10.90
C GLN A 8 -0.77 -6.80 -11.24
N GLY A 9 0.19 -6.35 -10.44
CA GLY A 9 1.58 -6.78 -10.59
C GLY A 9 2.58 -5.98 -9.77
N ARG A 10 3.81 -6.49 -9.70
CA ARG A 10 4.89 -5.89 -8.90
C ARG A 10 5.20 -4.44 -9.29
N ALA A 11 5.31 -4.16 -10.60
CA ALA A 11 5.55 -2.80 -11.08
C ALA A 11 4.42 -1.84 -10.70
N ALA A 12 3.18 -2.34 -10.72
CA ALA A 12 1.99 -1.62 -10.33
C ALA A 12 1.99 -1.31 -8.83
N PHE A 13 2.33 -2.29 -7.99
CA PHE A 13 2.54 -2.11 -6.55
C PHE A 13 3.62 -1.05 -6.27
N GLU A 14 4.79 -1.17 -6.90
CA GLU A 14 5.90 -0.22 -6.74
C GLU A 14 5.50 1.20 -7.15
N ALA A 15 4.75 1.36 -8.24
CA ALA A 15 4.21 2.65 -8.68
C ALA A 15 3.21 3.25 -7.68
N LEU A 16 2.33 2.43 -7.09
CA LEU A 16 1.39 2.89 -6.06
C LEU A 16 2.11 3.34 -4.79
N ILE A 17 3.13 2.60 -4.36
CA ILE A 17 3.98 3.00 -3.21
C ILE A 17 4.69 4.32 -3.49
N ALA A 18 5.32 4.44 -4.66
CA ALA A 18 6.01 5.66 -5.05
C ALA A 18 5.06 6.88 -5.10
N ARG A 19 3.84 6.67 -5.61
CA ARG A 19 2.79 7.70 -5.59
C ARG A 19 2.44 8.12 -4.16
N GLN A 20 2.21 7.17 -3.26
CA GLN A 20 1.89 7.47 -1.86
C GLN A 20 3.03 8.25 -1.17
N ASP A 21 4.29 7.97 -1.50
CA ASP A 21 5.45 8.74 -1.02
C ASP A 21 5.46 10.19 -1.51
N VAL A 22 5.15 10.41 -2.79
CA VAL A 22 5.01 11.76 -3.34
C VAL A 22 3.87 12.51 -2.66
N GLU A 23 2.74 11.85 -2.45
CA GLU A 23 1.57 12.46 -1.81
C GLU A 23 1.85 12.83 -0.34
N LEU A 24 2.58 12.00 0.41
CA LEU A 24 3.02 12.34 1.77
C LEU A 24 3.94 13.59 1.77
N ARG A 25 4.91 13.66 0.85
CA ARG A 25 5.75 14.86 0.70
C ARG A 25 4.94 16.11 0.34
N LEU A 26 3.93 15.98 -0.52
CA LEU A 26 3.03 17.08 -0.86
C LEU A 26 2.26 17.56 0.38
N MET A 27 1.77 16.65 1.22
CA MET A 27 1.07 17.01 2.46
C MET A 27 2.00 17.75 3.44
N ASP A 28 3.27 17.39 3.52
CA ASP A 28 4.27 18.14 4.31
C ASP A 28 4.48 19.57 3.77
N ILE A 29 4.55 19.72 2.45
CA ILE A 29 4.65 21.03 1.80
C ILE A 29 3.39 21.87 2.10
N MET A 30 2.20 21.29 1.89
CA MET A 30 0.92 21.94 2.17
C MET A 30 0.85 22.42 3.62
N LYS A 31 1.25 21.58 4.58
CA LYS A 31 1.26 21.96 6.00
C LYS A 31 2.13 23.19 6.24
N ARG A 32 3.36 23.19 5.74
CA ARG A 32 4.30 24.32 5.88
C ARG A 32 3.75 25.59 5.25
N THR A 33 3.16 25.49 4.07
CA THR A 33 2.55 26.64 3.37
C THR A 33 1.38 27.22 4.15
N ILE A 34 0.49 26.39 4.68
CA ILE A 34 -0.64 26.84 5.49
C ILE A 34 -0.17 27.49 6.81
N GLN A 35 0.84 26.90 7.47
CA GLN A 35 1.44 27.48 8.67
C GLN A 35 2.06 28.86 8.41
N LEU A 36 2.77 29.02 7.30
CA LEU A 36 3.32 30.33 6.90
C LEU A 36 2.20 31.34 6.63
N LYS A 37 1.13 30.94 5.94
CA LYS A 37 -0.03 31.81 5.71
C LYS A 37 -0.69 32.25 7.02
N ALA A 38 -0.92 31.32 7.95
CA ALA A 38 -1.49 31.63 9.26
C ALA A 38 -0.60 32.59 10.06
N LYS A 39 0.73 32.41 10.02
CA LYS A 39 1.69 33.32 10.62
C LYS A 39 1.55 34.74 10.05
N TYR A 40 1.60 34.87 8.72
CA TYR A 40 1.51 36.19 8.08
C TYR A 40 0.15 36.87 8.28
N ASP A 41 -0.93 36.10 8.32
CA ASP A 41 -2.26 36.64 8.63
C ASP A 41 -2.33 37.19 10.06
N LYS A 42 -1.70 36.51 11.04
CA LYS A 42 -1.60 37.02 12.42
C LYS A 42 -0.77 38.29 12.49
N GLU A 43 0.39 38.33 11.84
CA GLU A 43 1.25 39.51 11.78
C GLU A 43 0.53 40.69 11.12
N TYR A 44 -0.17 40.44 10.02
CA TYR A 44 -0.96 41.45 9.32
C TYR A 44 -2.12 41.96 10.18
N ALA A 45 -2.87 41.07 10.84
CA ALA A 45 -3.94 41.45 11.76
C ALA A 45 -3.43 42.36 12.90
N VAL A 46 -2.28 42.05 13.49
CA VAL A 46 -1.66 42.88 14.53
C VAL A 46 -1.30 44.27 13.98
N GLY A 47 -0.68 44.33 12.80
CA GLY A 47 -0.37 45.61 12.15
C GLY A 47 -1.61 46.45 11.85
N LEU A 48 -2.66 45.80 11.33
CA LEU A 48 -3.92 46.46 10.98
C LEU A 48 -4.64 47.02 12.22
N ALA A 49 -4.68 46.25 13.31
CA ALA A 49 -5.22 46.71 14.60
C ALA A 49 -4.43 47.89 15.16
N ALA A 50 -3.10 47.87 15.07
CA ALA A 50 -2.27 49.00 15.50
C ALA A 50 -2.54 50.28 14.69
N VAL A 51 -2.73 50.16 13.37
CA VAL A 51 -3.10 51.30 12.51
C VAL A 51 -4.47 51.86 12.91
N ALA A 52 -5.47 51.00 13.10
CA ALA A 52 -6.80 51.42 13.54
C ALA A 52 -6.74 52.16 14.89
N GLN A 53 -6.03 51.61 15.88
CA GLN A 53 -5.85 52.23 17.18
C GLN A 53 -5.13 53.58 17.10
N GLN A 54 -4.12 53.70 16.24
CA GLN A 54 -3.40 54.96 16.06
C GLN A 54 -4.29 56.02 15.40
N GLY A 55 -5.10 55.65 14.40
CA GLY A 55 -6.03 56.56 13.73
C GLY A 55 -7.19 57.03 14.61
N LEU A 56 -7.52 56.29 15.67
CA LEU A 56 -8.52 56.68 16.67
C LEU A 56 -8.00 57.67 17.72
N LYS A 57 -6.68 57.90 17.81
CA LYS A 57 -6.09 58.92 18.69
C LYS A 57 -6.25 60.30 18.08
N ILE A 58 -7.45 60.87 18.22
CA ILE A 58 -7.77 62.21 17.74
C ILE A 58 -7.54 63.21 18.87
N ASP A 59 -6.57 64.11 18.69
CA ASP A 59 -6.31 65.22 19.61
C ASP A 59 -7.40 66.31 19.48
N ARG A 60 -7.74 66.98 20.58
CA ARG A 60 -8.83 67.99 20.65
C ARG A 60 -10.18 67.53 20.08
N ALA A 61 -10.62 66.33 20.45
CA ALA A 61 -11.86 65.74 19.93
C ALA A 61 -13.12 66.59 20.15
N ASP A 62 -13.13 67.44 21.17
CA ASP A 62 -14.23 68.35 21.50
C ASP A 62 -14.41 69.47 20.45
N ASP A 63 -13.31 69.99 19.88
CA ASP A 63 -13.35 71.00 18.81
C ASP A 63 -13.98 70.45 17.50
N MET A 64 -14.04 69.12 17.38
CA MET A 64 -14.55 68.42 16.20
C MET A 64 -15.93 67.79 16.42
N GLN A 65 -16.64 68.19 17.48
CA GLN A 65 -17.97 67.68 17.76
C GLN A 65 -18.96 68.02 16.63
N GLY A 66 -19.66 67.00 16.12
CA GLY A 66 -20.61 67.16 15.00
C GLY A 66 -20.00 67.06 13.60
N SER A 67 -18.67 67.06 13.47
CA SER A 67 -17.97 66.94 12.17
C SER A 67 -18.31 65.62 11.46
N LEU A 68 -18.79 65.70 10.22
CA LEU A 68 -19.03 64.53 9.37
C LEU A 68 -17.73 63.85 8.97
N ILE A 69 -16.64 64.61 8.79
CA ILE A 69 -15.32 64.05 8.45
C ILE A 69 -14.83 63.16 9.60
N THR A 70 -14.96 63.63 10.84
CA THR A 70 -14.57 62.86 12.04
C THR A 70 -15.41 61.60 12.19
N LYS A 71 -16.71 61.66 11.90
CA LYS A 71 -17.59 60.48 11.89
C LYS A 71 -17.17 59.46 10.83
N SER A 72 -16.97 59.90 9.58
CA SER A 72 -16.54 59.01 8.49
C SER A 72 -15.18 58.38 8.75
N TRP A 73 -14.23 59.14 9.31
CA TRP A 73 -12.92 58.62 9.69
C TRP A 73 -13.01 57.54 10.78
N ARG A 74 -13.79 57.79 11.84
CA ARG A 74 -14.04 56.77 12.89
C ARG A 74 -14.67 55.51 12.30
N SER A 75 -15.68 55.65 11.45
CA SER A 75 -16.31 54.51 10.78
C SER A 75 -15.30 53.68 10.00
N TYR A 76 -14.40 54.33 9.24
CA TYR A 76 -13.35 53.64 8.51
C TYR A 76 -12.33 52.95 9.43
N MET A 77 -11.95 53.57 10.55
CA MET A 77 -11.07 52.94 11.54
C MET A 77 -11.73 51.73 12.21
N ASP A 78 -13.03 51.80 12.52
CA ASP A 78 -13.79 50.69 13.09
C ASP A 78 -13.89 49.50 12.11
N GLU A 79 -14.13 49.79 10.82
CA GLU A 79 -14.08 48.77 9.75
C GLU A 79 -12.69 48.12 9.64
N LEU A 80 -11.63 48.92 9.77
CA LEU A 80 -10.24 48.43 9.73
C LEU A 80 -9.93 47.50 10.92
N ASP A 81 -10.39 47.83 12.13
CA ASP A 81 -10.28 46.98 13.31
C ASP A 81 -11.10 45.69 13.17
N GLN A 82 -12.29 45.77 12.56
CA GLN A 82 -13.10 44.59 12.26
C GLN A 82 -12.40 43.66 11.26
N GLN A 83 -11.76 44.21 10.22
CA GLN A 83 -10.95 43.41 9.29
C GLN A 83 -9.78 42.74 10.00
N ALA A 84 -9.10 43.43 10.93
CA ALA A 84 -8.00 42.86 11.71
C ALA A 84 -8.46 41.64 12.52
N LYS A 85 -9.62 41.75 13.18
CA LYS A 85 -10.25 40.62 13.90
C LYS A 85 -10.57 39.45 12.98
N GLN A 86 -11.05 39.72 11.76
CA GLN A 86 -11.35 38.69 10.77
C GLN A 86 -10.08 37.96 10.30
N PHE A 87 -8.98 38.68 10.01
CA PHE A 87 -7.70 38.06 9.66
C PHE A 87 -7.15 37.18 10.77
N LYS A 88 -7.24 37.64 12.03
CA LYS A 88 -6.85 36.86 13.19
C LYS A 88 -7.67 35.56 13.29
N PHE A 89 -8.99 35.66 13.19
CA PHE A 89 -9.88 34.50 13.22
C PHE A 89 -9.58 33.52 12.09
N ASN A 90 -9.37 34.01 10.86
CA ASN A 90 -9.02 33.17 9.71
C ASN A 90 -7.71 32.41 9.96
N ALA A 91 -6.71 33.06 10.55
CA ALA A 91 -5.45 32.41 10.90
C ALA A 91 -5.62 31.30 11.93
N GLU A 92 -6.47 31.49 12.94
CA GLU A 92 -6.82 30.46 13.93
C GLU A 92 -7.52 29.26 13.26
N GLN A 93 -8.39 29.50 12.27
CA GLN A 93 -9.01 28.42 11.49
C GLN A 93 -7.99 27.64 10.66
N LEU A 94 -6.99 28.31 10.09
CA LEU A 94 -5.90 27.65 9.36
C LEU A 94 -5.08 26.73 10.27
N GLU A 95 -4.90 27.07 11.55
CA GLU A 95 -4.23 26.19 12.53
C GLU A 95 -5.01 24.89 12.76
N VAL A 96 -6.34 24.98 12.88
CA VAL A 96 -7.22 23.79 12.97
C VAL A 96 -7.10 22.91 11.72
N VAL A 97 -7.00 23.51 10.52
CA VAL A 97 -6.78 22.77 9.27
C VAL A 97 -5.41 22.08 9.27
N CYS A 98 -4.36 22.74 9.77
CA CYS A 98 -3.04 22.12 9.92
C CYS A 98 -3.05 20.90 10.84
N ASP A 99 -3.79 20.94 11.94
CA ASP A 99 -3.94 19.80 12.84
C ASP A 99 -4.66 18.65 12.16
N LYS A 100 -5.76 18.92 11.46
CA LYS A 100 -6.48 17.89 10.67
C LYS A 100 -5.59 17.28 9.58
N LEU A 101 -4.79 18.10 8.90
CA LEU A 101 -3.83 17.64 7.90
C LEU A 101 -2.73 16.76 8.52
N ALA A 102 -2.26 17.10 9.73
CA ALA A 102 -1.29 16.28 10.45
C ALA A 102 -1.87 14.91 10.86
N HIS A 103 -3.12 14.85 11.29
CA HIS A 103 -3.80 13.58 11.56
C HIS A 103 -3.94 12.74 10.29
N LEU A 104 -4.46 13.34 9.21
CA LEU A 104 -4.61 12.67 7.91
C LEU A 104 -3.26 12.14 7.38
N TYR A 105 -2.17 12.87 7.61
CA TYR A 105 -0.82 12.42 7.24
C TYR A 105 -0.44 11.14 7.99
N GLN A 106 -0.68 11.08 9.29
CA GLN A 106 -0.37 9.88 10.09
C GLN A 106 -1.23 8.69 9.66
N ASP A 107 -2.51 8.91 9.41
CA ASP A 107 -3.42 7.86 8.95
C ASP A 107 -3.00 7.32 7.58
N LYS A 108 -2.64 8.21 6.65
CA LYS A 108 -2.11 7.83 5.34
C LYS A 108 -0.81 7.04 5.46
N ARG A 109 0.11 7.46 6.34
CA ARG A 109 1.37 6.77 6.59
C ARG A 109 1.13 5.36 7.15
N LYS A 110 0.19 5.20 8.09
CA LYS A 110 -0.21 3.89 8.63
C LYS A 110 -0.85 3.02 7.56
N ALA A 111 -1.80 3.57 6.80
CA ALA A 111 -2.46 2.86 5.71
C ALA A 111 -1.47 2.35 4.65
N LYS A 112 -0.50 3.20 4.25
CA LYS A 112 0.61 2.80 3.37
C LYS A 112 1.37 1.60 3.92
N LYS A 113 1.74 1.64 5.21
CA LYS A 113 2.50 0.57 5.86
C LYS A 113 1.70 -0.74 5.87
N THR A 114 0.43 -0.69 6.28
CA THR A 114 -0.46 -1.86 6.28
C THR A 114 -0.61 -2.45 4.87
N TYR A 115 -0.80 -1.60 3.86
CA TYR A 115 -0.87 -2.05 2.46
C TYR A 115 0.41 -2.76 2.01
N GLN A 116 1.59 -2.25 2.37
CA GLN A 116 2.87 -2.89 2.06
C GLN A 116 3.03 -4.24 2.77
N GLU A 117 2.65 -4.31 4.04
CA GLU A 117 2.72 -5.53 4.85
C GLU A 117 1.82 -6.63 4.29
N GLU A 118 0.56 -6.31 3.98
CA GLU A 118 -0.38 -7.27 3.38
C GLU A 118 0.08 -7.72 2.00
N HIS A 119 0.53 -6.79 1.12
CA HIS A 119 1.07 -7.18 -0.18
C HIS A 119 2.29 -8.12 -0.04
N THR A 120 3.19 -7.85 0.92
CA THR A 120 4.36 -8.70 1.18
C THR A 120 3.94 -10.09 1.66
N LYS A 121 2.98 -10.16 2.59
CA LYS A 121 2.45 -11.41 3.15
C LYS A 121 1.78 -12.26 2.07
N ILE A 122 0.94 -11.65 1.24
CA ILE A 122 0.25 -12.35 0.14
C ILE A 122 1.29 -12.83 -0.89
N SER A 123 2.26 -11.99 -1.25
CA SER A 123 3.34 -12.34 -2.19
C SER A 123 4.22 -13.49 -1.66
N ALA A 124 4.53 -13.49 -0.36
CA ALA A 124 5.30 -14.55 0.28
C ALA A 124 4.56 -15.89 0.23
N ARG A 125 3.24 -15.90 0.50
CA ARG A 125 2.41 -17.10 0.39
C ARG A 125 2.42 -17.68 -1.02
N LEU A 126 2.29 -16.82 -2.04
CA LEU A 126 2.34 -17.25 -3.44
C LEU A 126 3.72 -17.81 -3.82
N ASN A 127 4.80 -17.19 -3.37
CA ASN A 127 6.15 -17.68 -3.63
C ASN A 127 6.41 -19.04 -2.97
N HIS A 128 6.00 -19.21 -1.71
CA HIS A 128 6.12 -20.48 -1.02
C HIS A 128 5.40 -21.61 -1.77
N LEU A 129 4.17 -21.36 -2.23
CA LEU A 129 3.41 -22.35 -2.98
C LEU A 129 4.06 -22.69 -4.33
N LYS A 130 4.65 -21.71 -5.01
CA LYS A 130 5.45 -21.94 -6.24
C LYS A 130 6.67 -22.82 -5.98
N GLU A 131 7.39 -22.57 -4.88
CA GLU A 131 8.54 -23.39 -4.48
C GLU A 131 8.12 -24.83 -4.14
N GLU A 132 7.00 -25.01 -3.45
CA GLU A 132 6.46 -26.34 -3.14
C GLU A 132 6.05 -27.12 -4.40
N VAL A 133 5.40 -26.47 -5.36
CA VAL A 133 5.05 -27.08 -6.65
C VAL A 133 6.31 -27.51 -7.39
N GLU A 134 7.34 -26.65 -7.45
CA GLU A 134 8.60 -26.99 -8.14
C GLU A 134 9.34 -28.14 -7.42
N ARG A 135 9.34 -28.16 -6.08
CA ARG A 135 9.89 -29.29 -5.30
C ARG A 135 9.19 -30.60 -5.65
N LYS A 136 7.86 -30.63 -5.63
CA LYS A 136 7.06 -31.84 -5.94
C LYS A 136 7.22 -32.27 -7.40
N LYS A 137 7.34 -31.32 -8.34
CA LYS A 137 7.66 -31.60 -9.74
C LYS A 137 9.03 -32.29 -9.89
N ASN A 138 10.04 -31.80 -9.19
CA ASN A 138 11.38 -32.39 -9.20
C ASN A 138 11.38 -33.80 -8.58
N GLU A 139 10.65 -33.99 -7.49
CA GLU A 139 10.46 -35.32 -6.89
C GLU A 139 9.74 -36.28 -7.84
N TYR A 140 8.62 -35.86 -8.45
CA TYR A 140 7.91 -36.65 -9.45
C TYR A 140 8.82 -37.04 -10.62
N THR A 141 9.56 -36.09 -11.18
CA THR A 141 10.48 -36.32 -12.31
C THR A 141 11.56 -37.33 -11.96
N LYS A 142 12.19 -37.20 -10.79
CA LYS A 142 13.18 -38.16 -10.29
C LYS A 142 12.62 -39.58 -10.18
N HIS A 143 11.39 -39.71 -9.67
CA HIS A 143 10.75 -41.01 -9.50
C HIS A 143 10.27 -41.60 -10.83
N LEU A 144 9.87 -40.76 -11.79
CA LEU A 144 9.49 -41.16 -13.13
C LEU A 144 10.69 -41.78 -13.87
N ASP A 145 11.86 -41.14 -13.80
CA ASP A 145 13.08 -41.65 -14.44
C ASP A 145 13.60 -42.93 -13.77
N GLY A 146 13.53 -42.99 -12.44
CA GLY A 146 13.83 -44.21 -11.68
C GLY A 146 12.89 -45.37 -12.03
N TYR A 147 11.59 -45.10 -12.15
CA TYR A 147 10.60 -46.06 -12.62
C TYR A 147 10.91 -46.55 -14.03
N ARG A 148 11.20 -45.67 -14.99
CA ARG A 148 11.55 -46.03 -16.38
C ARG A 148 12.74 -46.99 -16.41
N THR A 149 13.79 -46.69 -15.64
CA THR A 149 14.98 -47.55 -15.57
C THR A 149 14.69 -48.93 -14.97
N LEU A 150 13.79 -49.01 -13.98
CA LEU A 150 13.40 -50.29 -13.36
C LEU A 150 12.42 -51.07 -14.24
N ARG A 151 11.56 -50.38 -14.99
CA ARG A 151 10.69 -50.99 -16.01
C ARG A 151 11.54 -51.67 -17.09
N ASP A 152 12.51 -50.96 -17.65
CA ASP A 152 13.35 -51.49 -18.73
C ASP A 152 14.15 -52.72 -18.25
N ARG A 153 14.68 -52.69 -17.02
CA ARG A 153 15.33 -53.84 -16.38
C ARG A 153 14.38 -55.02 -16.12
N PHE A 154 13.15 -54.73 -15.71
CA PHE A 154 12.13 -55.76 -15.51
C PHE A 154 11.74 -56.41 -16.84
N GLU A 155 11.48 -55.63 -17.89
CA GLU A 155 11.18 -56.11 -19.23
C GLU A 155 12.33 -56.98 -19.79
N GLU A 156 13.58 -56.57 -19.61
CA GLU A 156 14.74 -57.35 -20.03
C GLU A 156 14.83 -58.71 -19.32
N HIS A 157 14.70 -58.73 -17.98
CA HIS A 157 14.81 -59.96 -17.20
C HIS A 157 13.60 -60.88 -17.30
N TYR A 158 12.41 -60.32 -17.51
CA TYR A 158 11.16 -61.07 -17.56
C TYR A 158 10.84 -61.56 -18.98
N ILE A 159 11.04 -60.73 -20.01
CA ILE A 159 10.66 -61.04 -21.40
C ILE A 159 11.79 -61.73 -22.16
N LYS A 160 13.04 -61.25 -22.03
CA LYS A 160 14.16 -61.76 -22.86
C LYS A 160 14.88 -62.97 -22.24
N ALA A 161 14.90 -63.08 -20.91
CA ALA A 161 15.70 -64.12 -20.24
C ALA A 161 14.91 -65.39 -19.89
N GLY A 162 13.57 -65.39 -19.90
CA GLY A 162 12.73 -66.58 -19.67
C GLY A 162 12.97 -67.34 -18.35
N ARG A 163 13.76 -66.79 -17.42
CA ARG A 163 14.21 -67.51 -16.22
C ARG A 163 13.30 -67.22 -15.03
N SER A 164 12.45 -68.17 -14.66
CA SER A 164 11.84 -68.18 -13.33
C SER A 164 12.93 -68.40 -12.27
N GLY A 165 12.98 -67.55 -11.24
CA GLY A 165 13.94 -67.67 -10.13
C GLY A 165 14.06 -66.40 -9.28
N ARG A 166 14.72 -66.51 -8.12
CA ARG A 166 14.87 -65.45 -7.10
C ARG A 166 15.24 -64.06 -7.64
N LYS A 167 16.03 -63.99 -8.72
CA LYS A 167 16.47 -62.73 -9.33
C LYS A 167 15.34 -61.98 -10.04
N VAL A 168 14.40 -62.70 -10.66
CA VAL A 168 13.21 -62.08 -11.29
C VAL A 168 12.23 -61.58 -10.24
N ASP A 169 12.07 -62.30 -9.13
CA ASP A 169 11.22 -61.88 -8.01
C ASP A 169 11.75 -60.60 -7.34
N ASP A 170 13.07 -60.45 -7.16
CA ASP A 170 13.70 -59.24 -6.60
C ASP A 170 13.53 -58.02 -7.52
N VAL A 171 13.74 -58.19 -8.84
CA VAL A 171 13.52 -57.11 -9.82
C VAL A 171 12.04 -56.71 -9.89
N ARG A 172 11.12 -57.68 -9.82
CA ARG A 172 9.67 -57.44 -9.76
C ARG A 172 9.28 -56.62 -8.54
N ASP A 173 9.78 -56.97 -7.35
CA ASP A 173 9.48 -56.24 -6.11
C ASP A 173 9.98 -54.79 -6.17
N LYS A 174 11.22 -54.58 -6.64
CA LYS A 174 11.79 -53.24 -6.83
C LYS A 174 10.99 -52.41 -7.81
N TYR A 175 10.58 -52.99 -8.94
CA TYR A 175 9.72 -52.33 -9.93
C TYR A 175 8.36 -51.96 -9.33
N GLN A 176 7.69 -52.87 -8.63
CA GLN A 176 6.41 -52.59 -7.98
C GLN A 176 6.50 -51.49 -6.91
N LYS A 177 7.58 -51.47 -6.12
CA LYS A 177 7.86 -50.40 -5.15
C LYS A 177 8.05 -49.05 -5.84
N ALA A 178 8.82 -49.00 -6.94
CA ALA A 178 9.01 -47.78 -7.72
C ALA A 178 7.70 -47.28 -8.35
N CYS A 179 6.86 -48.19 -8.85
CA CYS A 179 5.52 -47.87 -9.38
C CYS A 179 4.62 -47.25 -8.31
N ARG A 180 4.52 -47.87 -7.13
CA ARG A 180 3.77 -47.31 -5.98
C ARG A 180 4.28 -45.92 -5.60
N LYS A 181 5.60 -45.75 -5.51
CA LYS A 181 6.19 -44.46 -5.14
C LYS A 181 5.95 -43.38 -6.21
N LEU A 182 6.01 -43.73 -7.49
CA LEU A 182 5.67 -42.82 -8.60
C LEU A 182 4.21 -42.36 -8.54
N HIS A 183 3.27 -43.26 -8.26
CA HIS A 183 1.86 -42.89 -8.12
C HIS A 183 1.63 -41.95 -6.95
N LEU A 184 2.29 -42.17 -5.80
CA LEU A 184 2.20 -41.27 -4.65
C LEU A 184 2.73 -39.87 -4.98
N THR A 185 3.94 -39.78 -5.55
CA THR A 185 4.53 -38.47 -5.90
C THR A 185 3.77 -37.77 -7.03
N HIS A 186 3.17 -38.51 -7.96
CA HIS A 186 2.26 -37.97 -8.96
C HIS A 186 1.03 -37.32 -8.31
N ASN A 187 0.35 -38.04 -7.41
CA ASN A 187 -0.83 -37.52 -6.72
C ASN A 187 -0.50 -36.27 -5.89
N GLU A 188 0.60 -36.30 -5.14
CA GLU A 188 1.07 -35.15 -4.36
C GLU A 188 1.36 -33.93 -5.26
N TYR A 189 1.99 -34.15 -6.42
CA TYR A 189 2.27 -33.09 -7.38
C TYR A 189 0.98 -32.50 -7.98
N VAL A 190 0.06 -33.35 -8.45
CA VAL A 190 -1.23 -32.92 -9.02
C VAL A 190 -2.03 -32.10 -8.00
N LEU A 191 -2.17 -32.58 -6.76
CA LEU A 191 -2.86 -31.86 -5.71
C LEU A 191 -2.22 -30.48 -5.43
N SER A 192 -0.89 -30.41 -5.44
CA SER A 192 -0.17 -29.14 -5.26
C SER A 192 -0.41 -28.15 -6.39
N ILE A 193 -0.52 -28.62 -7.64
CA ILE A 193 -0.86 -27.77 -8.78
C ILE A 193 -2.28 -27.26 -8.64
N THR A 194 -3.24 -28.14 -8.28
CA THR A 194 -4.63 -27.74 -8.09
C THR A 194 -4.76 -26.66 -7.02
N GLU A 195 -4.09 -26.83 -5.88
CA GLU A 195 -4.03 -25.80 -4.84
C GLU A 195 -3.39 -24.50 -5.36
N ALA A 196 -2.28 -24.59 -6.09
CA ALA A 196 -1.61 -23.41 -6.65
C ALA A 196 -2.48 -22.63 -7.64
N VAL A 197 -3.26 -23.33 -8.46
CA VAL A 197 -4.17 -22.72 -9.43
C VAL A 197 -5.30 -21.95 -8.73
N GLU A 198 -5.92 -22.54 -7.70
CA GLU A 198 -6.97 -21.86 -6.94
C GLU A 198 -6.41 -20.65 -6.16
N VAL A 199 -5.24 -20.79 -5.54
CA VAL A 199 -4.59 -19.67 -4.83
C VAL A 199 -4.15 -18.56 -5.78
N GLU A 200 -3.64 -18.89 -6.98
CA GLU A 200 -3.28 -17.89 -7.99
C GLU A 200 -4.52 -17.14 -8.51
N LYS A 201 -5.63 -17.86 -8.72
CA LYS A 201 -6.90 -17.26 -9.10
C LYS A 201 -7.37 -16.29 -8.02
N ASP A 202 -7.45 -16.73 -6.76
CA ASP A 202 -7.83 -15.87 -5.63
C ASP A 202 -6.88 -14.67 -5.48
N PHE A 203 -5.59 -14.87 -5.70
CA PHE A 203 -4.59 -13.80 -5.70
C PHE A 203 -4.92 -12.70 -6.71
N ARG A 204 -5.27 -13.08 -7.94
CA ARG A 204 -5.55 -12.14 -9.04
C ARG A 204 -6.97 -11.55 -8.97
N THR A 205 -7.95 -12.29 -8.47
CA THR A 205 -9.36 -11.87 -8.56
C THR A 205 -9.94 -11.34 -7.24
N ILE A 206 -9.31 -11.65 -6.10
CA ILE A 206 -9.83 -11.30 -4.77
C ILE A 206 -8.81 -10.51 -3.96
N LEU A 207 -7.58 -11.01 -3.83
CA LEU A 207 -6.60 -10.48 -2.87
C LEU A 207 -5.82 -9.24 -3.36
N LEU A 208 -5.45 -9.18 -4.64
CA LEU A 208 -4.88 -7.96 -5.23
C LEU A 208 -5.93 -6.88 -5.54
N PRO A 209 -7.16 -7.24 -5.96
CA PRO A 209 -8.21 -6.25 -6.20
C PRO A 209 -8.87 -5.65 -4.94
N GLY A 210 -8.95 -6.42 -3.85
CA GLY A 210 -9.60 -6.03 -2.60
C GLY A 210 -8.73 -5.13 -1.73
#